data_AF-A0A1G1P7C7-F1
#
_entry.id   AF-A0A1G1P7C7-F1
#
_cell.length_a   1.000
_cell.length_b   1.000
_cell.length_c   1.000
_cell.angle_alpha   90.00
_cell.angle_beta   90.00
_cell.angle_gamma   90.00
#
_symmetry.space_group_name_H-M   'P 1'
#
loop_
_entity.id
_entity.type
_entity.pdbx_description
1 polymer ?
#
loop_
_entity_poly.entity_id
_entity_poly.type
_entity_poly.pdbx_seq_one_letter_code
_entity_poly.pdbx_strand_id
1 'polypeptide(L)'
;MKERRQYKRIRIDLPAQCKIYGPSEICFSTKVYDISPGGICFLTNDKIELGTQAEIQIKLDNNEKITMKAKVTWSEGPQGAEPARAGVKIVDIAKQDLERFVYFYCQRLFNFLMSRKKILIIEDEKDMVDLLTYELKQKEYDVVSACDGQEGFTKYLEEWPDLIILDLSLPKLNGYEVCRKIRREKNDTKTPIIMLTARDQEADKIIGGVLGAEKYITKPFDSEHLLSEIDKYLKAN
;
A
#
# COMPACT_ATOMS: atom_id res chain seq x y z
N MET A 1 -21.73 12.10 3.01
CA MET A 1 -20.34 12.41 3.42
C MET A 1 -19.64 11.08 3.71
N LYS A 2 -18.52 10.75 3.06
CA LYS A 2 -17.74 9.57 3.44
C LYS A 2 -17.11 9.86 4.81
N GLU A 3 -17.47 9.08 5.83
CA GLU A 3 -16.83 9.17 7.15
C GLU A 3 -15.30 9.18 6.97
N ARG A 4 -14.63 10.20 7.53
CA ARG A 4 -13.16 10.22 7.58
C ARG A 4 -12.74 8.99 8.37
N ARG A 5 -11.78 8.22 7.83
CA ARG A 5 -11.20 7.06 8.52
C ARG A 5 -10.65 7.53 9.87
N GLN A 6 -11.22 7.04 10.97
CA GLN A 6 -10.91 7.48 12.34
C GLN A 6 -9.50 7.06 12.79
N TYR A 7 -8.98 5.95 12.26
CA TYR A 7 -7.71 5.37 12.68
C TYR A 7 -6.79 5.08 11.49
N LYS A 8 -5.47 5.15 11.71
CA LYS A 8 -4.46 4.72 10.73
C LYS A 8 -4.58 3.20 10.55
N ARG A 9 -4.69 2.73 9.31
CA ARG A 9 -4.55 1.30 9.01
C ARG A 9 -3.08 0.98 8.87
N ILE A 10 -2.63 -0.07 9.55
CA ILE A 10 -1.27 -0.58 9.45
C ILE A 10 -1.31 -1.84 8.61
N ARG A 11 -0.53 -1.85 7.53
CA ARG A 11 -0.36 -3.03 6.69
C ARG A 11 0.37 -4.10 7.46
N ILE A 12 -0.08 -5.34 7.33
CA ILE A 12 0.51 -6.52 7.98
C ILE A 12 0.41 -7.71 7.02
N ASP A 13 1.16 -8.77 7.30
CA ASP A 13 1.03 -10.07 6.62
C ASP A 13 0.96 -11.16 7.70
N LEU A 14 -0.24 -11.33 8.27
CA LEU A 14 -0.48 -12.32 9.32
C LEU A 14 -1.39 -13.45 8.82
N PRO A 15 -1.05 -14.72 9.10
CA PRO A 15 -1.94 -15.84 8.85
C PRO A 15 -3.25 -15.69 9.64
N ALA A 16 -4.36 -16.05 9.01
CA ALA A 16 -5.66 -16.05 9.63
C ALA A 16 -6.52 -17.23 9.19
N GLN A 17 -7.48 -17.58 10.03
CA GLN A 17 -8.61 -18.43 9.69
C GLN A 17 -9.87 -17.58 9.74
N CYS A 18 -10.64 -17.59 8.65
CA CYS A 18 -11.90 -16.87 8.56
C CYS A 18 -13.04 -17.88 8.51
N LYS A 19 -14.06 -17.62 9.33
CA LYS A 19 -15.36 -18.27 9.28
C LYS A 19 -16.40 -17.24 8.88
N ILE A 20 -17.06 -17.44 7.75
CA ILE A 20 -18.11 -16.57 7.22
C ILE A 20 -19.46 -17.22 7.47
N TYR A 21 -20.36 -16.49 8.14
CA TYR A 21 -21.70 -16.96 8.47
C TYR A 21 -22.69 -16.51 7.39
N GLY A 22 -23.28 -17.47 6.68
CA GLY A 22 -24.32 -17.24 5.67
C GLY A 22 -25.28 -18.43 5.59
N PRO A 23 -25.98 -18.63 4.47
CA PRO A 23 -26.85 -19.81 4.26
C PRO A 23 -26.11 -21.15 4.41
N SER A 24 -24.81 -21.14 4.14
CA SER A 24 -23.88 -22.22 4.49
C SER A 24 -22.66 -21.58 5.15
N GLU A 25 -22.20 -22.17 6.26
CA GLU A 25 -20.98 -21.70 6.92
C GLU A 25 -19.76 -22.07 6.07
N ILE A 26 -18.88 -21.10 5.83
CA ILE A 26 -17.65 -21.29 5.06
C ILE A 26 -16.45 -20.97 5.96
N CYS A 27 -15.52 -21.92 6.08
CA CYS A 27 -14.26 -21.76 6.81
C CYS A 27 -13.08 -21.87 5.84
N PHE A 28 -12.14 -20.93 5.89
CA PHE A 28 -10.94 -20.96 5.06
C PHE A 28 -9.74 -20.30 5.73
N SER A 29 -8.55 -20.77 5.36
CA SER A 29 -7.29 -20.13 5.72
C SER A 29 -6.99 -18.98 4.77
N THR A 30 -6.46 -17.88 5.30
CA THR A 30 -6.13 -16.69 4.54
C THR A 30 -5.02 -15.87 5.22
N LYS A 31 -4.75 -14.68 4.70
CA LYS A 31 -3.89 -13.66 5.28
C LYS A 31 -4.70 -12.40 5.57
N VAL A 32 -4.37 -11.74 6.68
CA VAL A 32 -4.79 -10.37 6.95
C VAL A 32 -3.77 -9.42 6.34
N TYR A 33 -4.26 -8.50 5.54
CA TYR A 33 -3.48 -7.54 4.76
C TYR A 33 -3.28 -6.20 5.48
N ASP A 34 -4.26 -5.76 6.26
CA ASP A 34 -4.14 -4.57 7.09
C ASP A 34 -5.09 -4.59 8.29
N ILE A 35 -4.74 -3.83 9.32
CA ILE A 35 -5.52 -3.71 10.56
C ILE A 35 -5.63 -2.27 11.03
N SER A 36 -6.70 -2.01 11.77
CA SER A 36 -6.90 -0.83 12.61
C SER A 36 -7.76 -1.20 13.81
N PRO A 37 -7.84 -0.36 14.85
CA PRO A 37 -8.72 -0.59 15.99
C PRO A 37 -10.19 -0.82 15.60
N GLY A 38 -10.64 -0.23 14.49
CA GLY A 38 -12.03 -0.33 14.02
C GLY A 38 -12.30 -1.44 13.01
N GLY A 39 -11.29 -2.11 12.46
CA GLY A 39 -11.53 -3.05 11.36
C GLY A 39 -10.28 -3.63 10.72
N ILE A 40 -10.49 -4.72 9.97
CA ILE A 40 -9.45 -5.58 9.40
C ILE A 40 -9.76 -5.83 7.92
N CYS A 41 -8.73 -6.03 7.10
CA CYS A 41 -8.87 -6.46 5.71
C CYS A 41 -8.16 -7.81 5.51
N PHE A 42 -8.84 -8.79 4.92
CA PHE A 42 -8.27 -10.10 4.64
C PHE A 42 -8.48 -10.50 3.17
N LEU A 43 -7.66 -11.44 2.69
CA LEU A 43 -7.74 -11.98 1.33
C LEU A 43 -8.83 -13.06 1.22
N THR A 44 -9.51 -13.13 0.09
CA THR A 44 -10.55 -14.13 -0.18
C THR A 44 -10.48 -14.52 -1.66
N ASN A 45 -11.09 -15.66 -2.02
CA ASN A 45 -11.21 -16.07 -3.42
C ASN A 45 -12.48 -15.50 -4.06
N ASP A 46 -13.49 -15.22 -3.24
CA ASP A 46 -14.82 -14.82 -3.69
C ASP A 46 -15.25 -13.49 -3.06
N LYS A 47 -16.15 -12.80 -3.76
CA LYS A 47 -16.84 -11.63 -3.22
C LYS A 47 -17.78 -12.08 -2.10
N ILE A 48 -17.69 -11.43 -0.95
CA ILE A 48 -18.54 -11.69 0.21
C ILE A 48 -19.64 -10.64 0.27
N GLU A 49 -20.87 -11.06 0.55
CA GLU A 49 -22.00 -10.15 0.71
C GLU A 49 -21.77 -9.15 1.86
N LEU A 50 -22.24 -7.91 1.69
CA LEU A 50 -22.10 -6.87 2.70
C LEU A 50 -23.03 -7.15 3.88
N GLY A 51 -22.54 -6.90 5.08
CA GLY A 51 -23.29 -7.12 6.32
C GLY A 51 -23.23 -8.54 6.86
N THR A 52 -22.69 -9.48 6.08
CA THR A 52 -22.38 -10.85 6.50
C THR A 52 -21.52 -10.84 7.77
N GLN A 53 -21.86 -11.71 8.72
CA GLN A 53 -21.07 -11.88 9.94
C GLN A 53 -19.85 -12.75 9.64
N ALA A 54 -18.75 -12.46 10.31
CA ALA A 54 -17.52 -13.23 10.22
C ALA A 54 -16.92 -13.44 11.62
N GLU A 55 -16.29 -14.57 11.84
CA GLU A 55 -15.35 -14.79 12.92
C GLU A 55 -13.96 -14.95 12.31
N ILE A 56 -13.00 -14.19 12.83
CA ILE A 56 -11.64 -14.15 12.30
C ILE A 56 -10.68 -14.47 13.44
N GLN A 57 -9.89 -15.52 13.25
CA GLN A 57 -8.78 -15.86 14.11
C GLN A 57 -7.47 -15.47 13.43
N ILE A 58 -6.70 -14.58 14.04
CA ILE A 58 -5.41 -14.11 13.54
C ILE A 58 -4.31 -14.73 14.38
N LYS A 59 -3.26 -15.23 13.74
CA LYS A 59 -2.04 -15.69 14.41
C LYS A 59 -0.99 -14.59 14.38
N LEU A 60 -0.58 -14.11 15.55
CA LEU A 60 0.43 -13.06 15.72
C LEU A 60 1.86 -13.61 15.57
N ASP A 61 2.85 -12.71 15.51
CA ASP A 61 4.28 -13.05 15.36
C ASP A 61 4.80 -13.94 16.50
N ASN A 62 4.30 -13.73 17.72
CA ASN A 62 4.64 -14.51 18.89
C ASN A 62 3.88 -15.86 18.97
N ASN A 63 3.19 -16.26 17.89
CA ASN A 63 2.31 -17.42 17.77
C ASN A 63 1.02 -17.38 18.64
N GLU A 64 0.76 -16.30 19.38
CA GLU A 64 -0.53 -16.13 20.03
C GLU A 64 -1.66 -15.98 18.99
N LYS A 65 -2.86 -16.36 19.40
CA LYS A 65 -4.06 -16.29 18.57
C LYS A 65 -5.03 -15.29 19.18
N ILE A 66 -5.61 -14.46 18.32
CA ILE A 66 -6.67 -13.52 18.67
C ILE A 66 -7.90 -13.90 17.85
N THR A 67 -9.06 -14.04 18.50
CA THR A 67 -10.33 -14.29 17.81
C THR A 67 -11.25 -13.10 17.97
N MET A 68 -11.92 -12.70 16.88
CA MET A 68 -12.87 -11.59 16.90
C MET A 68 -14.05 -11.87 15.98
N LYS A 69 -15.21 -11.33 16.37
CA LYS A 69 -16.40 -11.28 15.52
C LYS A 69 -16.45 -9.94 14.81
N ALA A 70 -16.81 -9.98 13.55
CA ALA A 70 -16.78 -8.83 12.68
C ALA A 70 -17.94 -8.87 11.67
N LYS A 71 -18.19 -7.73 11.04
CA LYS A 71 -19.21 -7.58 10.00
C LYS A 71 -18.56 -7.09 8.71
N VAL A 72 -18.84 -7.75 7.60
CA VAL A 72 -18.35 -7.32 6.28
C VAL A 72 -18.93 -5.95 5.94
N THR A 73 -18.06 -4.99 5.68
CA THR A 73 -18.43 -3.61 5.34
C THR A 73 -18.11 -3.26 3.90
N TRP A 74 -17.17 -3.99 3.31
CA TRP A 74 -16.79 -3.88 1.92
C TRP A 74 -16.18 -5.21 1.46
N SER A 75 -16.43 -5.62 0.23
CA SER A 75 -15.77 -6.76 -0.39
C SER A 75 -15.72 -6.58 -1.90
N GLU A 76 -14.59 -6.96 -2.48
CA GLU A 76 -14.40 -7.07 -3.91
C GLU A 76 -14.38 -8.54 -4.33
N GLY A 77 -14.81 -8.82 -5.56
CA GLY A 77 -14.55 -10.10 -6.20
C GLY A 77 -13.16 -10.14 -6.84
N PRO A 78 -12.70 -11.32 -7.29
CA PRO A 78 -11.40 -11.47 -7.93
C PRO A 78 -11.32 -10.60 -9.19
N GLN A 79 -10.17 -9.97 -9.43
CA GLN A 79 -9.94 -9.11 -10.60
C GLN A 79 -8.69 -9.61 -11.34
N GLY A 80 -8.90 -10.39 -12.40
CA GLY A 80 -7.80 -10.98 -13.16
C GLY A 80 -7.03 -12.01 -12.32
N ALA A 81 -5.72 -11.80 -12.14
CA ALA A 81 -4.84 -12.70 -11.40
C ALA A 81 -4.75 -12.39 -9.89
N GLU A 82 -5.38 -11.31 -9.43
CA GLU A 82 -5.27 -10.89 -8.02
C GLU A 82 -6.37 -11.50 -7.13
N PRO A 83 -6.02 -11.91 -5.90
CA PRO A 83 -6.99 -12.43 -4.95
C PRO A 83 -7.97 -11.33 -4.54
N ALA A 84 -9.23 -11.72 -4.34
CA ALA A 84 -10.24 -10.83 -3.79
C ALA A 84 -9.90 -10.38 -2.36
N ARG A 85 -10.53 -9.31 -1.90
CA ARG A 85 -10.35 -8.78 -0.54
C ARG A 85 -11.69 -8.47 0.11
N ALA A 86 -11.72 -8.56 1.43
CA ALA A 86 -12.87 -8.18 2.24
C ALA A 86 -12.44 -7.37 3.46
N GLY A 87 -13.08 -6.22 3.62
CA GLY A 87 -12.93 -5.32 4.76
C GLY A 87 -14.06 -5.53 5.76
N VAL A 88 -13.71 -5.81 7.01
CA VAL A 88 -14.65 -6.01 8.10
C VAL A 88 -14.51 -4.94 9.17
N LYS A 89 -15.62 -4.62 9.83
CA LYS A 89 -15.66 -3.85 11.08
C LYS A 89 -15.71 -4.83 12.24
N ILE A 90 -14.84 -4.65 13.23
CA ILE A 90 -14.85 -5.47 14.45
C ILE A 90 -16.14 -5.14 15.23
N VAL A 91 -16.89 -6.16 15.61
CA VAL A 91 -18.17 -6.05 16.33
C VAL A 91 -18.00 -6.48 17.78
N ASP A 92 -17.25 -7.56 18.01
CA ASP A 92 -17.05 -8.11 19.34
C ASP A 92 -15.69 -8.83 19.42
N ILE A 93 -15.03 -8.73 20.58
CA ILE A 93 -13.74 -9.32 20.85
C ILE A 93 -13.61 -9.52 22.37
N ALA A 94 -13.18 -10.72 22.78
CA ALA A 94 -13.00 -11.02 24.20
C ALA A 94 -11.94 -10.10 24.82
N LYS A 95 -12.10 -9.73 26.10
CA LYS A 95 -11.22 -8.76 26.77
C LYS A 95 -9.73 -9.09 26.65
N GLN A 96 -9.34 -10.35 26.88
CA GLN A 96 -7.95 -10.78 26.77
C GLN A 96 -7.39 -10.63 25.34
N ASP A 97 -8.21 -10.95 24.34
CA ASP A 97 -7.87 -10.83 22.93
C ASP A 97 -7.83 -9.36 22.48
N LEU A 98 -8.69 -8.51 23.05
CA LEU A 98 -8.66 -7.06 22.82
C LEU A 98 -7.36 -6.45 23.33
N GLU A 99 -6.92 -6.80 24.54
CA GLU A 99 -5.66 -6.30 25.12
C GLU A 99 -4.46 -6.69 24.24
N ARG A 100 -4.40 -7.94 23.78
CA ARG A 100 -3.39 -8.40 22.81
C ARG A 100 -3.46 -7.66 21.49
N PHE A 101 -4.67 -7.47 20.94
CA PHE A 101 -4.86 -6.80 19.66
C PHE A 101 -4.43 -5.34 19.72
N VAL A 102 -4.80 -4.63 20.79
CA VAL A 102 -4.40 -3.24 21.01
C VAL A 102 -2.89 -3.14 21.19
N TYR A 103 -2.27 -4.01 22.00
CA TYR A 103 -0.82 -4.03 22.18
C TYR A 103 -0.10 -4.26 20.84
N PHE A 104 -0.52 -5.29 20.09
CA PHE A 104 0.03 -5.58 18.77
C PHE A 104 -0.12 -4.40 17.81
N TYR A 105 -1.32 -3.80 17.73
CA TYR A 105 -1.56 -2.64 16.87
C TYR A 105 -0.68 -1.46 17.27
N CYS A 106 -0.57 -1.15 18.57
CA CYS A 106 0.26 -0.05 19.07
C CYS A 106 1.74 -0.29 18.77
N GLN A 107 2.24 -1.52 18.91
CA GLN A 107 3.61 -1.86 18.56
C GLN A 107 3.86 -1.69 17.05
N ARG A 108 2.94 -2.17 16.20
CA ARG A 108 3.04 -2.00 14.75
C ARG A 108 2.91 -0.53 14.33
N LEU A 109 2.04 0.24 14.98
CA LEU A 109 1.91 1.69 14.76
C LEU A 109 3.17 2.43 15.19
N PHE A 110 3.74 2.11 16.34
CA PHE A 110 4.99 2.70 16.81
C PHE A 110 6.14 2.42 15.84
N ASN A 111 6.29 1.16 15.41
CA ASN A 111 7.29 0.80 14.41
C ASN A 111 7.08 1.55 13.10
N PHE A 112 5.83 1.69 12.63
CA PHE A 112 5.51 2.48 11.44
C PHE A 112 5.84 3.97 11.60
N LEU A 113 5.62 4.54 12.79
CA LEU A 113 5.93 5.95 13.05
C LEU A 113 7.44 6.20 13.20
N MET A 114 8.19 5.19 13.63
CA MET A 114 9.65 5.28 13.83
C MET A 114 10.45 4.79 12.62
N SER A 115 9.84 4.09 11.66
CA SER A 115 10.51 3.58 10.47
C SER A 115 10.88 4.71 9.52
N ARG A 116 12.05 4.59 8.89
CA ARG A 116 12.44 5.45 7.77
C ARG A 116 11.44 5.33 6.64
N LYS A 117 11.18 6.45 5.97
CA LYS A 117 10.30 6.45 4.80
C LYS A 117 10.98 5.71 3.66
N LYS A 118 10.22 4.85 3.00
CA LYS A 118 10.73 4.05 1.87
C LYS A 118 10.39 4.71 0.55
N ILE A 119 11.38 4.88 -0.32
CA ILE A 119 11.22 5.44 -1.66
C ILE A 119 11.53 4.34 -2.68
N LEU A 120 10.63 4.16 -3.64
CA LEU A 120 10.84 3.29 -4.79
C LEU A 120 11.25 4.11 -6.01
N ILE A 121 12.42 3.82 -6.56
CA ILE A 121 12.90 4.39 -7.83
C ILE A 121 12.61 3.38 -8.94
N ILE A 122 11.95 3.82 -10.01
CA ILE A 122 11.70 3.00 -11.19
C ILE A 122 12.33 3.73 -12.38
N GLU A 123 13.53 3.27 -12.76
CA GLU A 123 14.46 3.94 -13.68
C GLU A 123 15.44 2.91 -14.26
N ASP A 124 15.63 2.89 -15.57
CA ASP A 124 16.51 1.93 -16.24
C ASP A 124 17.96 2.43 -16.39
N GLU A 125 18.18 3.74 -16.29
CA GLU A 125 19.52 4.34 -16.28
C GLU A 125 20.24 4.12 -14.93
N LYS A 126 21.16 3.16 -14.87
CA LYS A 126 21.88 2.80 -13.64
C LYS A 126 22.58 3.99 -12.96
N ASP A 127 23.20 4.88 -13.73
CA ASP A 127 23.90 6.04 -13.16
C ASP A 127 22.92 7.01 -12.47
N MET A 128 21.70 7.15 -13.01
CA MET A 128 20.62 7.92 -12.39
C MET A 128 20.13 7.26 -11.09
N VAL A 129 19.93 5.95 -11.11
CA VAL A 129 19.55 5.18 -9.91
C VAL A 129 20.61 5.32 -8.81
N ASP A 130 21.89 5.22 -9.16
CA ASP A 130 23.01 5.34 -8.22
C ASP A 130 23.07 6.75 -7.61
N LEU A 131 22.92 7.79 -8.43
CA LEU A 131 22.85 9.19 -7.98
C LEU A 131 21.70 9.42 -7.00
N LEU A 132 20.47 9.08 -7.40
CA LEU A 132 19.28 9.26 -6.58
C LEU A 132 19.37 8.45 -5.28
N THR A 133 19.85 7.21 -5.37
CA THR A 133 20.03 6.35 -4.18
C THR A 133 21.02 6.97 -3.19
N TYR A 134 22.12 7.55 -3.68
CA TYR A 134 23.09 8.23 -2.84
C TYR A 134 22.45 9.42 -2.12
N GLU A 135 21.78 10.32 -2.86
CA GLU A 135 21.16 11.53 -2.30
C GLU A 135 20.07 11.19 -1.27
N LEU A 136 19.20 10.22 -1.57
CA LEU A 136 18.10 9.84 -0.69
C LEU A 136 18.59 9.14 0.58
N LYS A 137 19.65 8.33 0.50
CA LYS A 137 20.25 7.70 1.70
C LYS A 137 20.91 8.71 2.63
N GLN A 138 21.47 9.81 2.11
CA GLN A 138 21.97 10.92 2.94
C GLN A 138 20.85 11.59 3.75
N LYS A 139 19.61 11.52 3.26
CA LYS A 139 18.39 11.99 3.96
C LYS A 139 17.74 10.92 4.84
N GLU A 140 18.44 9.81 5.07
CA GLU A 140 17.96 8.69 5.88
C GLU A 140 16.69 8.03 5.36
N TYR A 141 16.46 8.06 4.04
CA TYR A 141 15.41 7.27 3.41
C TYR A 141 15.87 5.84 3.14
N ASP A 142 14.94 4.90 3.26
CA ASP A 142 15.13 3.56 2.72
C ASP A 142 14.84 3.61 1.23
N VAL A 143 15.73 3.05 0.42
CA VAL A 143 15.63 3.13 -1.05
C VAL A 143 15.60 1.73 -1.63
N VAL A 144 14.59 1.47 -2.44
CA VAL A 144 14.48 0.30 -3.31
C VAL A 144 14.40 0.79 -4.75
N SER A 145 14.99 0.06 -5.69
CA SER A 145 15.00 0.44 -7.11
C SER A 145 14.53 -0.71 -7.99
N ALA A 146 13.98 -0.39 -9.16
CA ALA A 146 13.61 -1.33 -10.22
C ALA A 146 14.10 -0.79 -11.57
N CYS A 147 14.60 -1.67 -12.44
CA CYS A 147 15.18 -1.28 -13.73
C CYS A 147 14.19 -1.36 -14.91
N ASP A 148 12.95 -1.78 -14.66
CA ASP A 148 11.88 -1.81 -15.65
C ASP A 148 10.52 -1.61 -14.99
N GLY A 149 9.49 -1.25 -15.79
CA GLY A 149 8.19 -0.95 -15.21
C GLY A 149 7.43 -2.17 -14.67
N GLN A 150 7.72 -3.38 -15.16
CA GLN A 150 7.08 -4.59 -14.66
C GLN A 150 7.64 -4.96 -13.28
N GLU A 151 8.96 -4.92 -13.12
CA GLU A 151 9.62 -5.05 -11.82
C GLU A 151 9.19 -3.93 -10.87
N GLY A 152 9.10 -2.68 -11.36
CA GLY A 152 8.66 -1.53 -10.59
C GLY A 152 7.25 -1.71 -10.01
N PHE A 153 6.32 -2.23 -10.81
CA PHE A 153 4.96 -2.54 -10.32
C PHE A 153 4.96 -3.69 -9.29
N THR A 154 5.74 -4.75 -9.52
CA THR A 154 5.88 -5.85 -8.56
C THR A 154 6.46 -5.35 -7.23
N LYS A 155 7.56 -4.60 -7.26
CA LYS A 155 8.19 -4.02 -6.06
C LYS A 155 7.26 -3.05 -5.35
N TYR A 156 6.45 -2.29 -6.07
CA TYR A 156 5.43 -1.45 -5.44
C TYR A 156 4.43 -2.28 -4.59
N LEU A 157 4.00 -3.44 -5.09
CA LEU A 157 3.08 -4.34 -4.39
C LEU A 157 3.73 -5.05 -3.19
N GLU A 158 5.03 -5.33 -3.27
CA GLU A 158 5.79 -6.09 -2.27
C GLU A 158 6.42 -5.19 -1.19
N GLU A 159 6.98 -4.05 -1.59
CA GLU A 159 7.80 -3.19 -0.73
C GLU A 159 7.00 -2.08 -0.04
N TRP A 160 5.81 -1.76 -0.57
CA TRP A 160 4.92 -0.72 -0.07
C TRP A 160 5.62 0.62 0.19
N PRO A 161 6.19 1.23 -0.86
CA PRO A 161 6.90 2.50 -0.71
C PRO A 161 5.97 3.62 -0.22
N ASP A 162 6.54 4.58 0.51
CA ASP A 162 5.89 5.82 0.92
C ASP A 162 5.91 6.89 -0.19
N LEU A 163 6.78 6.76 -1.20
CA LEU A 163 6.86 7.62 -2.40
C LEU A 163 7.50 6.86 -3.56
N ILE A 164 7.12 7.21 -4.79
CA ILE A 164 7.67 6.62 -6.01
C ILE A 164 8.28 7.71 -6.87
N ILE A 165 9.52 7.49 -7.32
CA ILE A 165 10.15 8.23 -8.41
C ILE A 165 10.05 7.37 -9.65
N LEU A 166 9.43 7.88 -10.71
CA LEU A 166 9.04 7.09 -11.87
C LEU A 166 9.51 7.74 -13.16
N ASP A 167 10.38 7.07 -13.91
CA ASP A 167 10.61 7.43 -15.30
C ASP A 167 9.48 6.92 -16.21
N LEU A 168 9.27 7.61 -17.32
CA LEU A 168 8.26 7.26 -18.32
C LEU A 168 8.79 6.33 -19.41
N SER A 169 10.09 6.37 -19.71
CA SER A 169 10.73 5.67 -20.83
C SER A 169 11.26 4.30 -20.42
N LEU A 170 10.47 3.54 -19.68
CA LEU A 170 10.88 2.25 -19.13
C LEU A 170 10.69 1.08 -20.11
N PRO A 171 11.58 0.06 -20.07
CA PRO A 171 11.38 -1.19 -20.78
C PRO A 171 10.23 -2.02 -20.17
N LYS A 172 9.71 -2.97 -20.97
CA LYS A 172 8.62 -3.92 -20.67
C LYS A 172 7.24 -3.30 -20.39
N LEU A 173 7.16 -2.33 -19.48
CA LEU A 173 5.97 -1.60 -19.12
C LEU A 173 6.34 -0.12 -18.98
N ASN A 174 5.70 0.76 -19.76
CA ASN A 174 6.05 2.18 -19.70
C ASN A 174 5.55 2.84 -18.40
N GLY A 175 6.12 3.99 -18.02
CA GLY A 175 5.78 4.63 -16.75
C GLY A 175 4.33 5.11 -16.65
N TYR A 176 3.67 5.45 -17.76
CA TYR A 176 2.24 5.78 -17.73
C TYR A 176 1.38 4.57 -17.34
N GLU A 177 1.71 3.39 -17.86
CA GLU A 177 1.02 2.16 -17.51
C GLU A 177 1.32 1.73 -16.08
N VAL A 178 2.55 1.90 -15.60
CA VAL A 178 2.91 1.71 -14.18
C VAL A 178 2.05 2.60 -13.30
N CYS A 179 2.03 3.92 -13.54
CA CYS A 179 1.23 4.88 -12.79
C CYS A 179 -0.26 4.49 -12.78
N ARG A 180 -0.80 4.13 -13.95
CA ARG A 180 -2.21 3.71 -14.08
C ARG A 180 -2.52 2.42 -13.32
N LYS A 181 -1.63 1.43 -13.32
CA LYS A 181 -1.81 0.20 -12.53
C LYS A 181 -1.80 0.52 -11.04
N ILE A 182 -0.80 1.27 -10.59
CA ILE A 182 -0.68 1.72 -9.20
C ILE A 182 -1.93 2.46 -8.73
N ARG A 183 -2.44 3.42 -9.53
CA ARG A 183 -3.65 4.19 -9.17
C ARG A 183 -4.95 3.41 -9.25
N ARG A 184 -4.97 2.24 -9.91
CA ARG A 184 -6.10 1.31 -9.90
C ARG A 184 -6.14 0.44 -8.65
N GLU A 185 -5.03 0.35 -7.92
CA GLU A 185 -5.00 -0.35 -6.65
C GLU A 185 -5.91 0.36 -5.64
N LYS A 186 -6.99 -0.30 -5.23
CA LYS A 186 -8.04 0.30 -4.40
C LYS A 186 -7.56 0.76 -3.02
N ASN A 187 -6.39 0.29 -2.59
CA ASN A 187 -5.74 0.70 -1.36
C ASN A 187 -4.74 1.84 -1.53
N ASP A 188 -4.46 2.23 -2.77
CA ASP A 188 -3.54 3.30 -3.08
C ASP A 188 -4.24 4.53 -3.67
N THR A 189 -4.58 5.41 -2.75
CA THR A 189 -5.05 6.75 -3.07
C THR A 189 -4.08 7.80 -2.55
N LYS A 190 -2.87 7.39 -2.17
CA LYS A 190 -2.01 8.21 -1.30
C LYS A 190 -0.52 8.11 -1.56
N THR A 191 -0.03 7.09 -2.27
CA THR A 191 1.42 6.98 -2.52
C THR A 191 1.78 8.02 -3.57
N PRO A 192 2.48 9.09 -3.20
CA PRO A 192 2.86 10.13 -4.12
C PRO A 192 3.80 9.57 -5.20
N ILE A 193 3.50 9.88 -6.45
CA ILE A 193 4.32 9.58 -7.62
C ILE A 193 4.89 10.89 -8.13
N ILE A 194 6.22 10.98 -8.13
CA ILE A 194 6.96 12.02 -8.82
C ILE A 194 7.46 11.43 -10.13
N MET A 195 6.93 11.91 -11.24
CA MET A 195 7.45 11.58 -12.56
C MET A 195 8.75 12.34 -12.79
N LEU A 196 9.82 11.62 -13.13
CA LEU A 196 11.15 12.18 -13.39
C LEU A 196 11.66 11.66 -14.73
N THR A 197 11.62 12.49 -15.77
CA THR A 197 11.80 11.99 -17.14
C THR A 197 12.39 13.02 -18.10
N ALA A 198 13.02 12.58 -19.20
CA ALA A 198 13.52 13.47 -20.24
C ALA A 198 12.42 14.02 -21.17
N ARG A 199 11.18 13.54 -21.04
CA ARG A 199 10.03 14.02 -21.83
C ARG A 199 9.57 15.37 -21.29
N ASP A 200 9.64 16.42 -22.10
CA ASP A 200 9.41 17.81 -21.66
C ASP A 200 8.16 18.47 -22.30
N GLN A 201 7.45 17.72 -23.15
CA GLN A 201 6.27 18.21 -23.85
C GLN A 201 5.15 18.54 -22.86
N GLU A 202 4.45 19.65 -23.12
CA GLU A 202 3.35 20.09 -22.25
C GLU A 202 2.22 19.05 -22.18
N ALA A 203 1.98 18.33 -23.27
CA ALA A 203 1.02 17.23 -23.31
C ALA A 203 1.39 16.10 -22.32
N ASP A 204 2.67 15.77 -22.18
CA ASP A 204 3.13 14.72 -21.27
C ASP A 204 2.91 15.12 -19.80
N LYS A 205 3.11 16.40 -19.45
CA LYS A 205 2.82 16.92 -18.11
C LYS A 205 1.33 16.84 -17.77
N ILE A 206 0.46 17.21 -18.72
CA ILE A 206 -0.99 17.13 -18.55
C ILE A 206 -1.42 15.66 -18.35
N ILE A 207 -0.91 14.74 -19.18
CA ILE A 207 -1.21 13.31 -19.06
C ILE A 207 -0.77 12.76 -17.70
N GLY A 208 0.44 13.11 -17.24
CA GLY A 208 0.93 12.71 -15.92
C GLY A 208 0.01 13.13 -14.78
N GLY A 209 -0.45 14.39 -14.79
CA GLY A 209 -1.41 14.90 -13.82
C GLY A 209 -2.76 14.19 -13.87
N VAL A 210 -3.30 13.93 -15.08
CA VAL A 210 -4.56 13.20 -15.27
C VAL A 210 -4.48 11.76 -14.77
N LEU A 211 -3.32 11.11 -14.91
CA LEU A 211 -3.08 9.76 -14.41
C LEU A 211 -2.87 9.70 -12.89
N GLY A 212 -2.75 10.86 -12.23
CA GLY A 212 -2.67 10.96 -10.78
C GLY A 212 -1.25 11.07 -10.21
N ALA A 213 -0.27 11.51 -11.01
CA ALA A 213 1.03 11.90 -10.48
C ALA A 213 0.93 13.26 -9.76
N GLU A 214 1.55 13.36 -8.60
CA GLU A 214 1.56 14.56 -7.75
C GLU A 214 2.55 15.61 -8.27
N LYS A 215 3.60 15.17 -8.98
CA LYS A 215 4.61 16.07 -9.53
C LYS A 215 5.21 15.48 -10.80
N TYR A 216 5.55 16.39 -11.72
CA TYR A 216 6.30 16.11 -12.93
C TYR A 216 7.57 16.96 -12.94
N ILE A 217 8.73 16.34 -13.10
CA ILE A 217 10.05 16.97 -13.15
C ILE A 217 10.78 16.47 -14.40
N THR A 218 11.30 17.39 -15.21
CA THR A 218 12.03 17.07 -16.43
C THR A 218 13.52 16.91 -16.15
N LYS A 219 14.18 15.96 -16.82
CA LYS A 219 15.65 15.86 -16.87
C LYS A 219 16.21 16.87 -17.89
N PRO A 220 17.36 17.54 -17.63
CA PRO A 220 18.11 17.54 -16.37
C PRO A 220 17.36 18.33 -15.28
N PHE A 221 17.53 17.91 -14.04
CA PHE A 221 16.83 18.48 -12.89
C PHE A 221 17.81 19.03 -11.86
N ASP A 222 17.30 19.91 -11.00
CA ASP A 222 17.99 20.34 -9.79
C ASP A 222 17.67 19.35 -8.65
N SER A 223 18.72 18.74 -8.07
CA SER A 223 18.59 17.79 -6.96
C SER A 223 17.90 18.41 -5.75
N GLU A 224 18.17 19.68 -5.44
CA GLU A 224 17.53 20.35 -4.30
C GLU A 224 16.02 20.50 -4.53
N HIS A 225 15.61 20.81 -5.77
CA HIS A 225 14.20 20.86 -6.13
C HIS A 225 13.51 19.50 -5.98
N LEU A 226 14.13 18.42 -6.46
CA LEU A 226 13.59 17.07 -6.34
C LEU A 226 13.43 16.66 -4.87
N LEU A 227 14.48 16.85 -4.06
CA LEU A 227 14.46 16.54 -2.63
C LEU A 227 13.39 17.35 -1.89
N SER A 228 13.21 18.62 -2.24
CA SER A 228 12.16 19.45 -1.64
C SER A 228 10.74 18.95 -1.94
N GLU A 229 10.48 18.46 -3.15
CA GLU A 229 9.17 17.89 -3.49
C GLU A 229 8.95 16.54 -2.78
N ILE A 230 9.98 15.71 -2.68
CA ILE A 230 9.95 14.44 -1.92
C ILE A 230 9.55 14.72 -0.46
N ASP A 231 10.25 15.64 0.19
CA ASP A 231 9.99 16.06 1.56
C ASP A 231 8.54 16.51 1.77
N LYS A 232 8.04 17.34 0.84
CA LYS A 232 6.68 17.89 0.86
C LYS A 232 5.63 16.78 0.83
N TYR A 233 5.78 15.79 -0.05
CA TYR A 233 4.80 14.71 -0.18
C TYR A 233 4.91 13.63 0.90
N LEU A 234 6.09 13.44 1.50
CA LEU A 234 6.27 12.52 2.63
C LEU A 234 5.79 13.12 3.96
N LYS A 235 5.87 14.45 4.15
CA LYS A 235 5.38 15.13 5.37
C LYS A 235 3.86 15.34 5.38
N ALA A 236 3.21 15.39 4.22
CA ALA A 236 1.79 15.68 4.09
C ALA A 236 0.85 14.46 4.29
N ASN A 237 1.38 13.26 4.58
CA ASN A 237 0.68 11.96 4.45
C ASN A 237 0.61 11.07 5.70
#